data_AF-A0A916PYA9-F1
#
_entry.id   AF-A0A916PYA9-F1
#
_cell.length_a   1.000
_cell.length_b   1.000
_cell.length_c   1.000
_cell.angle_alpha   90.00
_cell.angle_beta   90.00
_cell.angle_gamma   90.00
#
_symmetry.space_group_name_H-M   'P 1'
#
loop_
_entity.id
_entity.type
_entity.pdbx_description
1 polymer ?
#
loop_
_entity_poly.entity_id
_entity_poly.type
_entity_poly.pdbx_seq_one_letter_code
_entity_poly.pdbx_strand_id
1 'polypeptide(L)'
;MLLATASLIALILGIMLVRLGQRAWIDWHDHRGLSFLQLGLRHLHSLLYQQKLLPQLQVLPKSNPPPACASITKREMLDFRIEFSRVTTVSG
;
A
#
# COMPACT_ATOMS: atom_id res chain seq x y z
N MET A 1 -9.27 20.72 3.41
CA MET A 1 -8.57 20.10 4.55
C MET A 1 -9.17 18.74 4.93
N LEU A 2 -10.49 18.63 5.10
CA LEU A 2 -11.17 17.38 5.49
C LEU A 2 -11.01 16.22 4.48
N LEU A 3 -11.05 16.51 3.17
CA LEU A 3 -10.82 15.49 2.14
C LEU A 3 -9.37 14.94 2.18
N ALA A 4 -8.40 15.80 2.48
CA ALA A 4 -6.99 15.43 2.54
C ALA A 4 -6.69 14.54 3.76
N THR A 5 -7.35 14.81 4.90
CA THR A 5 -7.22 13.94 6.07
C THR A 5 -7.90 12.60 5.83
N ALA A 6 -9.09 12.58 5.22
CA ALA A 6 -9.78 11.35 4.86
C ALA A 6 -8.97 10.47 3.89
N SER A 7 -8.37 11.09 2.86
CA SER A 7 -7.51 10.35 1.92
C SER A 7 -6.24 9.81 2.59
N LEU A 8 -5.65 10.57 3.51
CA LEU A 8 -4.49 10.12 4.29
C LEU A 8 -4.85 8.95 5.22
N ILE A 9 -6.00 8.98 5.90
CA ILE A 9 -6.50 7.86 6.71
C ILE A 9 -6.70 6.62 5.84
N ALA A 10 -7.37 6.76 4.69
CA ALA A 10 -7.56 5.65 3.77
C ALA A 10 -6.20 5.08 3.30
N LEU A 11 -5.23 5.93 2.98
CA LEU A 11 -3.90 5.49 2.57
C LEU A 11 -3.16 4.72 3.68
N ILE A 12 -3.22 5.18 4.93
CA ILE A 12 -2.64 4.48 6.09
C ILE A 12 -3.28 3.08 6.24
N LEU A 13 -4.61 3.01 6.19
CA LEU A 13 -5.33 1.73 6.29
C LEU A 13 -4.94 0.76 5.18
N GLY A 14 -4.82 1.26 3.95
CA GLY A 14 -4.36 0.46 2.81
C GLY A 14 -2.95 -0.08 3.02
N ILE A 15 -2.02 0.75 3.47
CA ILE A 15 -0.63 0.34 3.76
C ILE A 15 -0.57 -0.69 4.89
N MET A 16 -1.34 -0.50 5.96
CA MET A 16 -1.43 -1.45 7.06
C MET A 16 -1.93 -2.82 6.59
N LEU A 17 -2.99 -2.84 5.78
CA LEU A 17 -3.55 -4.07 5.23
C LEU A 17 -2.52 -4.86 4.41
N VAL A 18 -1.74 -4.12 3.60
CA VAL A 18 -0.65 -4.70 2.82
C VAL A 18 0.42 -5.31 3.72
N ARG A 19 0.85 -4.60 4.77
CA ARG A 19 1.87 -5.12 5.69
C ARG A 19 1.41 -6.37 6.44
N LEU A 20 0.14 -6.42 6.80
CA LEU A 20 -0.45 -7.57 7.50
C LEU A 20 -0.71 -8.77 6.57
N GLY A 21 -0.43 -8.66 5.27
CA GLY A 21 -0.72 -9.73 4.30
C GLY A 21 -2.23 -9.97 4.10
N GLN A 22 -3.09 -9.05 4.54
CA GLN A 22 -4.55 -9.18 4.51
C GLN A 22 -5.17 -8.70 3.18
N ARG A 23 -4.36 -8.58 2.11
CA ARG A 23 -4.85 -8.19 0.78
C ARG A 23 -5.91 -9.16 0.27
N ALA A 24 -5.66 -10.46 0.39
CA ALA A 24 -6.56 -11.53 -0.02
C ALA A 24 -7.94 -11.50 0.68
N TRP A 25 -8.02 -10.92 1.88
CA TRP A 25 -9.28 -10.78 2.62
C TRP A 25 -10.20 -9.69 2.07
N ILE A 26 -9.66 -8.74 1.30
CA ILE A 26 -10.40 -7.58 0.78
C ILE A 26 -10.53 -7.64 -0.73
N ASP A 27 -9.51 -8.18 -1.40
CA ASP A 27 -9.58 -8.49 -2.81
C ASP A 27 -9.15 -9.94 -3.01
N TRP A 28 -10.08 -10.74 -3.55
CA TRP A 28 -9.80 -12.11 -3.97
C TRP A 28 -8.72 -12.16 -5.07
N HIS A 29 -8.58 -11.08 -5.85
CA HIS A 29 -7.55 -10.95 -6.87
C HIS A 29 -6.30 -10.27 -6.34
N ASP A 30 -5.48 -11.04 -5.61
CA ASP A 30 -4.19 -10.59 -5.05
C ASP A 30 -3.18 -10.10 -6.12
N HIS A 31 -3.46 -10.41 -7.38
CA HIS A 31 -2.66 -10.03 -8.55
C HIS A 31 -3.06 -8.66 -9.13
N ARG A 32 -4.18 -8.04 -8.72
CA ARG A 32 -4.53 -6.72 -9.22
C ARG A 32 -3.65 -5.66 -8.55
N GLY A 33 -2.98 -4.83 -9.35
CA GLY A 33 -2.18 -3.69 -8.90
C GLY A 33 -3.03 -2.52 -8.41
N LEU A 34 -3.91 -2.77 -7.43
CA LEU A 34 -4.71 -1.72 -6.81
C LEU A 34 -3.81 -0.79 -6.00
N SER A 35 -4.14 0.51 -6.03
CA SER A 35 -3.41 1.49 -5.24
C SER A 35 -3.72 1.31 -3.74
N PHE A 36 -2.79 1.73 -2.88
CA PHE A 36 -3.00 1.69 -1.43
C PHE A 36 -4.26 2.45 -1.00
N LEU A 37 -4.56 3.57 -1.67
CA LEU A 37 -5.77 4.35 -1.41
C LEU A 37 -7.04 3.53 -1.69
N GLN A 38 -7.09 2.81 -2.82
CA GLN A 38 -8.24 1.97 -3.19
C GLN A 38 -8.44 0.81 -2.21
N LEU A 39 -7.35 0.16 -1.79
CA LEU A 39 -7.39 -0.89 -0.77
C LEU A 39 -7.91 -0.36 0.56
N GLY A 40 -7.42 0.81 0.97
CA GLY A 40 -7.87 1.49 2.18
C GLY A 40 -9.36 1.86 2.15
N LEU A 41 -9.84 2.42 1.04
CA LEU A 41 -11.25 2.76 0.86
C LEU A 41 -12.15 1.52 0.89
N ARG A 42 -11.73 0.41 0.27
CA ARG A 42 -12.48 -0.86 0.33
C ARG A 42 -12.52 -1.43 1.74
N HIS A 43 -11.41 -1.37 2.47
CA HIS A 43 -11.38 -1.79 3.87
C HIS A 43 -12.32 -0.94 4.73
N LEU A 44 -12.28 0.38 4.56
CA LEU A 44 -13.13 1.31 5.27
C LEU A 44 -14.61 1.05 4.95
N HIS A 45 -14.95 0.84 3.68
CA HIS A 45 -16.31 0.45 3.26
C HIS A 45 -16.77 -0.86 3.92
N SER A 46 -15.90 -1.88 3.97
CA SER A 46 -16.21 -3.15 4.65
C SER A 46 -16.43 -2.96 6.16
N LEU A 47 -15.66 -2.11 6.82
CA LEU A 47 -15.82 -1.80 8.24
C LEU A 47 -17.14 -1.09 8.52
N LEU A 48 -17.49 -0.10 7.68
CA LEU A 48 -18.76 0.62 7.78
C LEU A 48 -19.95 -0.31 7.56
N TYR A 49 -19.86 -1.20 6.57
CA TYR A 49 -20.89 -2.20 6.32
C TYR A 49 -21.07 -3.14 7.52
N GLN A 50 -19.97 -3.52 8.18
CA GLN A 50 -19.98 -4.35 9.38
C GLN A 50 -20.26 -3.55 10.67
N GLN A 51 -20.49 -2.23 10.57
CA GLN A 51 -20.64 -1.31 11.71
C GLN A 51 -19.51 -1.43 12.75
N LYS A 52 -18.30 -1.75 12.29
CA LYS A 52 -17.12 -1.89 13.14
C LYS A 52 -16.41 -0.55 13.29
N LEU A 53 -15.80 -0.37 14.46
CA LEU A 53 -14.92 0.77 14.73
C LEU A 53 -13.69 0.72 13.81
N LEU A 54 -13.16 1.91 13.51
CA LEU A 54 -11.90 2.02 12.78
C LEU A 54 -10.77 1.38 13.62
N PRO A 55 -9.93 0.53 13.00
CA PRO A 55 -8.78 -0.05 13.69
C PRO A 55 -7.81 1.04 14.11
N GLN A 56 -7.03 0.78 15.17
CA GLN A 56 -5.98 1.71 15.59
C GLN A 56 -4.98 1.92 14.45
N LEU A 57 -4.84 3.18 14.02
CA LEU A 57 -3.91 3.57 12.97
C LEU A 57 -2.48 3.37 13.47
N GLN A 58 -1.70 2.60 12.72
CA GLN A 58 -0.27 2.43 12.97
C GLN A 58 0.54 3.51 12.26
N VAL A 59 1.73 3.79 12.80
CA VAL A 59 2.69 4.70 12.19
C VAL A 59 3.07 4.18 10.80
N LEU A 60 3.04 5.08 9.81
CA LEU A 60 3.44 4.79 8.44
C LEU A 60 4.88 4.24 8.43
N PRO A 61 5.12 3.11 7.74
CA PRO A 61 6.47 2.59 7.60
C PRO A 61 7.34 3.59 6.84
N LYS A 62 8.61 3.71 7.26
CA LYS A 62 9.61 4.55 6.59
C LYS A 62 9.98 4.04 5.19
N SER A 63 9.66 2.77 4.90
CA SER A 63 9.88 2.10 3.63
C SER A 63 8.55 1.69 3.00
N ASN A 64 8.43 1.88 1.69
CA ASN A 64 7.22 1.50 0.97
C ASN A 64 7.08 -0.02 0.97
N PRO A 65 5.91 -0.57 1.35
CA PRO A 65 5.69 -2.00 1.27
C PRO A 65 5.70 -2.45 -0.19
N PRO A 66 6.11 -3.71 -0.47
CA PRO A 66 6.28 -4.19 -1.83
C PRO A 66 4.97 -4.10 -2.63
N PRO A 67 4.99 -3.53 -3.85
CA PRO A 67 3.80 -3.41 -4.68
C PRO A 67 3.26 -4.80 -5.05
N ALA A 68 1.93 -4.91 -5.17
CA ALA A 68 1.30 -6.12 -5.72
C ALA A 68 1.68 -6.23 -7.20
N CYS A 69 2.34 -7.33 -7.58
CA CYS A 69 2.73 -7.57 -8.96
C CYS A 69 1.85 -8.66 -9.57
N ALA A 70 1.10 -8.28 -10.61
CA ALA A 70 0.23 -9.20 -11.35
C ALA A 70 0.99 -10.25 -12.15
N SER A 71 2.24 -9.96 -12.50
CA SER A 71 3.09 -10.77 -13.36
C SER A 71 4.33 -11.17 -12.58
N ILE A 72 4.65 -12.47 -12.63
CA ILE A 72 5.88 -13.05 -12.07
C ILE A 72 7.10 -12.34 -12.70
N THR A 73 7.06 -12.09 -14.00
CA THR A 73 8.09 -11.37 -14.74
C THR A 73 8.29 -9.92 -14.26
N LYS A 74 7.20 -9.23 -13.87
CA LYS A 74 7.30 -7.88 -13.26
C LYS A 74 7.85 -7.93 -11.84
N ARG A 75 7.54 -8.99 -11.09
CA ARG A 75 8.08 -9.22 -9.74
C ARG A 75 9.58 -9.46 -9.80
N GLU A 76 10.02 -10.35 -10.70
CA GLU A 76 11.44 -10.60 -10.96
C GLU A 76 12.16 -9.33 -11.44
N MET A 77 11.58 -8.56 -12.36
CA MET A 77 12.16 -7.28 -12.78
C MET A 77 12.30 -6.26 -11.65
N LEU A 78 11.43 -6.29 -10.64
CA LEU A 78 11.54 -5.41 -9.46
C LEU A 78 12.57 -5.95 -8.46
N ASP A 79 12.63 -7.26 -8.24
CA ASP A 79 13.59 -7.91 -7.36
C ASP A 79 15.04 -7.78 -7.89
N PHE A 80 15.22 -7.77 -9.23
CA PHE A 80 16.52 -7.57 -9.90
C PHE A 80 16.76 -6.14 -10.38
N ARG A 81 15.89 -5.18 -10.03
CA ARG A 81 16.10 -3.79 -10.42
C ARG A 81 17.23 -3.20 -9.58
N ILE A 82 18.40 -3.03 -10.21
CA ILE A 82 19.45 -2.17 -9.65
C ILE A 82 18.88 -0.75 -9.58
N GLU A 83 18.44 -0.35 -8.39
CA GLU A 83 18.08 1.05 -8.14
C GLU A 83 19.38 1.86 -8.15
N PHE A 84 19.65 2.55 -9.26
CA PHE A 84 20.73 3.54 -9.32
C PHE A 84 20.35 4.72 -8.41
N SER A 85 20.55 4.54 -7.10
CA SER A 85 20.36 5.58 -6.11
C SER A 85 21.51 6.58 -6.25
N ARG A 86 21.29 7.60 -7.07
CA ARG A 86 21.98 8.91 -7.06
C ARG A 86 23.50 8.83 -7.28
N VAL A 87 23.92 9.07 -8.53
CA VAL A 87 25.30 9.44 -8.83
C VAL A 87 25.60 10.78 -8.14
N THR A 88 26.37 10.74 -7.06
CA THR A 88 26.95 11.94 -6.45
C THR A 88 28.26 12.21 -7.16
N THR A 89 28.28 13.20 -8.05
CA THR A 89 29.54 13.72 -8.60
C THR A 89 30.22 14.53 -7.50
N VAL A 90 31.31 14.00 -6.93
CA VAL A 90 32.21 14.78 -6.09
C VAL A 90 33.10 15.58 -7.05
N SER A 91 32.79 16.86 -7.22
CA SER A 91 33.68 17.79 -7.91
C SER A 91 34.78 18.18 -6.93
N GLY A 92 36.02 17.75 -7.22
CA GLY A 92 37.24 18.23 -6.56
C GLY A 92 37.71 19.57 -7.12
#